data_AF-A0A2K6TI36-F1
#
_entry.id   AF-A0A2K6TI36-F1
#
_cell.length_a   1.000
_cell.length_b   1.000
_cell.length_c   1.000
_cell.angle_alpha   90.00
_cell.angle_beta   90.00
_cell.angle_gamma   90.00
#
_symmetry.space_group_name_H-M   'P 1'
#
loop_
_entity.id
_entity.type
_entity.pdbx_description
1 polymer ?
#
loop_
_entity_poly.entity_id
_entity_poly.type
_entity_poly.pdbx_seq_one_letter_code
_entity_poly.pdbx_strand_id
1 'polypeptide(L)'
;MALSKSMHARNRYKDKPPDFAYLASKYPDFKQHVQINLNGRVSLNFKDPEAVRALTCTLLREDFGLSIDIPLERLIPTVPLRLNYIHWVEDLIGHQDSDTSSLRRGIDIGTGASCIYPLLGATLNGWYFLATEVDDMCFNYAKKNVEQNNLSDLIK
;
A
#
# COMPACT_ATOMS: atom_id res chain seq x y z
N MET A 1 -7.39 17.82 1.09
CA MET A 1 -7.89 16.44 1.30
C MET A 1 -8.77 16.45 2.53
N ALA A 2 -10.01 15.97 2.41
CA ALA A 2 -10.87 15.80 3.57
C ALA A 2 -10.22 14.76 4.50
N LEU A 3 -9.77 15.20 5.68
CA LEU A 3 -9.45 14.30 6.78
C LEU A 3 -10.76 13.61 7.16
N SER A 4 -11.00 12.41 6.62
CA SER A 4 -12.15 11.59 6.99
C SER A 4 -12.12 11.40 8.50
N LYS A 5 -13.22 11.73 9.18
CA LYS A 5 -13.41 11.56 10.63
C LYS A 5 -12.88 10.19 11.07
N SER A 6 -11.66 10.19 11.62
CA SER A 6 -10.85 9.08 12.12
C SER A 6 -10.47 7.97 11.11
N MET A 7 -9.18 7.85 10.80
CA MET A 7 -8.60 6.58 10.30
C MET A 7 -8.84 5.44 11.31
N HIS A 8 -8.77 4.20 10.84
CA HIS A 8 -8.90 3.01 11.69
C HIS A 8 -7.94 3.08 12.89
N ALA A 9 -8.34 2.64 14.07
CA ALA A 9 -7.54 2.79 15.30
C ALA A 9 -6.16 2.14 15.21
N ARG A 10 -6.05 1.00 14.51
CA ARG A 10 -4.79 0.28 14.24
C ARG A 10 -3.99 0.83 13.05
N ASN A 11 -4.52 1.82 12.32
CA ASN A 11 -3.81 2.38 11.17
C ASN A 11 -2.62 3.23 11.66
N ARG A 12 -1.41 2.82 11.27
CA ARG A 12 -0.16 3.50 11.64
C ARG A 12 -0.09 4.98 11.29
N TYR A 13 -0.84 5.42 10.28
CA TYR A 13 -0.87 6.81 9.82
C TYR A 13 -1.93 7.67 10.50
N LYS A 14 -2.74 7.10 11.42
CA LYS A 14 -3.86 7.80 12.07
C LYS A 14 -3.43 9.10 12.74
N ASP A 15 -2.41 9.00 13.61
CA ASP A 15 -1.89 10.13 14.40
C ASP A 15 -0.47 10.53 13.97
N LYS A 16 0.11 9.77 13.03
CA LYS A 16 1.49 9.92 12.56
C LYS A 16 1.49 10.03 11.03
N PRO A 17 1.19 11.20 10.45
CA PRO A 17 1.29 11.39 9.02
C PRO A 17 2.75 11.20 8.56
N PRO A 18 2.98 10.78 7.31
CA PRO A 18 4.34 10.61 6.80
C PRO A 18 5.15 11.91 6.85
N ASP A 19 6.39 11.82 7.32
CA ASP A 19 7.34 12.93 7.27
C ASP A 19 8.03 12.98 5.91
N PHE A 20 7.54 13.85 5.03
CA PHE A 20 8.09 13.98 3.67
C PHE A 20 9.53 14.50 3.65
N ALA A 21 9.97 15.26 4.65
CA ALA A 21 11.35 15.72 4.70
C ALA A 21 12.29 14.56 5.03
N TYR A 22 11.91 13.74 6.00
CA TYR A 22 12.63 12.49 6.30
C TYR A 22 12.69 11.58 5.08
N LEU A 23 11.54 11.29 4.44
CA LEU A 23 11.49 10.42 3.26
C LEU A 23 12.34 10.97 2.10
N ALA A 24 12.26 12.27 1.83
CA ALA A 24 13.05 12.90 0.77
C ALA A 24 14.56 12.91 1.07
N SER A 25 14.97 12.88 2.34
CA SER A 25 16.38 12.75 2.71
C SER A 25 16.93 11.34 2.46
N LYS A 26 16.09 10.31 2.61
CA LYS A 26 16.45 8.89 2.52
C LYS A 26 16.28 8.29 1.12
N TYR A 27 15.29 8.76 0.37
CA TYR A 27 14.91 8.21 -0.93
C TYR A 27 15.08 9.28 -2.04
N PRO A 28 16.19 9.23 -2.80
CA PRO A 28 16.45 10.17 -3.90
C PRO A 28 15.31 10.20 -4.94
N ASP A 29 14.76 9.02 -5.25
CA ASP A 29 13.65 8.87 -6.20
C ASP A 29 12.37 9.54 -5.72
N PHE A 30 12.18 9.71 -4.41
CA PHE A 30 11.07 10.49 -3.85
C PHE A 30 11.40 11.98 -3.81
N LYS A 31 12.66 12.33 -3.50
CA LYS A 31 13.15 13.71 -3.40
C LYS A 31 12.91 14.52 -4.68
N GLN A 32 13.00 13.90 -5.84
CA GLN A 32 12.79 14.59 -7.12
C GLN A 32 11.33 15.03 -7.35
N HIS A 33 10.36 14.49 -6.59
CA HIS A 33 8.93 14.79 -6.75
C HIS A 33 8.35 15.63 -5.60
N VAL A 34 9.17 16.08 -4.64
CA VAL A 34 8.72 16.97 -3.57
C VAL A 34 9.06 18.43 -3.87
N GLN A 35 8.26 19.34 -3.30
CA GLN A 35 8.43 20.77 -3.43
C GLN A 35 8.43 21.44 -2.05
N ILE A 36 9.09 22.59 -1.95
CA ILE A 36 9.06 23.41 -0.73
C ILE A 36 7.88 24.38 -0.82
N ASN A 37 6.96 24.28 0.13
CA ASN A 37 5.85 25.24 0.24
C ASN A 37 6.34 26.60 0.75
N LEU A 38 5.49 27.63 0.64
CA LEU A 38 5.78 29.00 1.13
C LEU A 38 6.22 29.06 2.60
N ASN A 39 5.83 28.07 3.41
CA ASN A 39 6.21 27.97 4.83
C ASN A 39 7.54 27.23 5.05
N GLY A 40 8.33 26.98 4.01
CA GLY A 40 9.61 26.25 4.08
C GLY A 40 9.49 24.75 4.34
N ARG A 41 8.27 24.19 4.35
CA ARG A 41 8.05 22.75 4.60
C ARG A 41 8.06 21.96 3.29
N VAL A 42 8.69 20.79 3.32
CA VAL A 42 8.61 19.80 2.24
C VAL A 42 7.17 19.34 2.08
N SER A 43 6.70 19.32 0.85
CA SER A 43 5.32 19.04 0.48
C SER A 43 5.25 18.31 -0.85
N LEU A 44 4.08 17.80 -1.19
CA LEU A 44 3.86 17.01 -2.39
C LEU A 44 2.64 17.53 -3.16
N ASN A 45 2.76 17.62 -4.48
CA ASN A 45 1.63 17.94 -5.34
C ASN A 45 0.80 16.67 -5.62
N PHE A 46 -0.28 16.47 -4.87
CA PHE A 46 -1.14 15.28 -5.03
C PHE A 46 -1.94 15.22 -6.35
N LYS A 47 -1.84 16.25 -7.20
CA LYS A 47 -2.41 16.21 -8.56
C LYS A 47 -1.44 15.63 -9.59
N ASP A 48 -0.16 15.55 -9.25
CA ASP A 48 0.86 14.93 -10.09
C ASP A 48 0.89 13.41 -9.85
N PRO A 49 0.50 12.59 -10.84
CA PRO A 49 0.51 11.14 -10.70
C PRO A 49 1.90 10.59 -10.38
N GLU A 50 2.98 11.19 -10.90
CA GLU A 50 4.34 10.72 -10.61
C GLU A 50 4.70 10.92 -9.14
N ALA A 51 4.36 12.08 -8.59
CA ALA A 51 4.59 12.38 -7.18
C ALA A 51 3.77 11.45 -6.26
N VAL A 52 2.50 11.18 -6.59
CA VAL A 52 1.66 10.25 -5.82
C VAL A 52 2.19 8.82 -5.91
N ARG A 53 2.64 8.38 -7.09
CA ARG A 53 3.28 7.06 -7.28
C ARG A 53 4.55 6.94 -6.45
N ALA A 54 5.43 7.93 -6.52
CA ALA A 54 6.67 7.94 -5.76
C ALA A 54 6.41 7.90 -4.25
N LEU A 55 5.41 8.64 -3.76
CA LEU A 55 4.99 8.57 -2.36
C LEU A 55 4.52 7.16 -2.00
N THR A 56 3.61 6.56 -2.77
CA THR A 56 3.07 5.23 -2.49
C THR A 56 4.16 4.17 -2.46
N CYS A 57 5.04 4.13 -3.47
CA CYS A 57 6.14 3.16 -3.51
C CYS A 57 7.11 3.37 -2.34
N THR A 58 7.39 4.63 -1.98
CA THR A 58 8.29 4.96 -0.86
C THR A 58 7.70 4.52 0.48
N LEU A 59 6.41 4.77 0.72
CA LEU A 59 5.73 4.32 1.94
C LEU A 59 5.69 2.81 2.06
N LEU A 60 5.38 2.10 0.97
CA LEU A 60 5.38 0.63 0.98
C LEU A 60 6.77 0.07 1.29
N ARG A 61 7.81 0.69 0.74
CA ARG A 61 9.20 0.28 1.00
C ARG A 61 9.65 0.59 2.43
N GLU A 62 9.44 1.82 2.91
CA GLU A 62 9.88 2.26 4.23
C GLU A 62 9.14 1.53 5.34
N ASP A 63 7.83 1.42 5.23
CA ASP A 63 6.97 1.02 6.35
C ASP A 63 6.60 -0.47 6.30
N PHE A 64 6.66 -1.12 5.13
CA PHE A 64 6.23 -2.52 4.96
C PHE A 64 7.30 -3.40 4.33
N GLY A 65 8.45 -2.86 3.92
CA GLY A 65 9.48 -3.62 3.22
C GLY A 65 9.05 -4.11 1.82
N LEU A 66 7.99 -3.54 1.27
CA LEU A 66 7.43 -3.94 -0.03
C LEU A 66 7.97 -3.06 -1.15
N SER A 67 8.55 -3.68 -2.18
CA SER A 67 9.00 -2.99 -3.39
C SER A 67 8.00 -3.25 -4.51
N ILE A 68 7.38 -2.18 -5.04
CA ILE A 68 6.41 -2.31 -6.13
C ILE A 68 6.70 -1.35 -7.27
N ASP A 69 6.24 -1.73 -8.45
CA ASP A 69 6.27 -0.96 -9.68
C ASP A 69 4.83 -0.83 -10.20
N ILE A 70 4.41 0.38 -10.58
CA ILE A 70 3.04 0.68 -11.02
C ILE A 70 3.10 1.62 -12.24
N PRO A 71 2.37 1.32 -13.33
CA PRO A 71 2.25 2.21 -14.48
C PRO A 71 1.42 3.45 -14.14
N LEU A 72 1.71 4.59 -14.76
CA LEU A 72 0.96 5.85 -14.55
C LEU A 72 -0.43 5.80 -15.20
N GLU A 73 -0.61 4.89 -16.16
CA GLU A 73 -1.83 4.64 -16.93
C GLU A 73 -2.90 3.91 -16.10
N ARG A 74 -2.59 3.51 -14.87
CA ARG A 74 -3.50 2.81 -13.96
C ARG A 74 -3.58 3.52 -12.62
N LEU A 75 -4.57 3.11 -11.83
CA LEU A 75 -4.82 3.69 -10.52
C LEU A 75 -3.61 3.52 -9.60
N ILE A 76 -3.11 4.63 -9.09
CA ILE A 76 -2.10 4.65 -8.02
C ILE A 76 -2.84 4.63 -6.69
N PRO A 77 -2.72 3.55 -5.89
CA PRO A 77 -3.43 3.46 -4.62
C PRO A 77 -2.75 4.34 -3.55
N THR A 78 -3.55 4.91 -2.65
CA THR A 78 -3.05 5.61 -1.46
C THR A 78 -3.02 4.68 -0.25
N VAL A 79 -1.83 4.41 0.29
CA VAL A 79 -1.61 3.40 1.35
C VAL A 79 -2.54 3.57 2.57
N PRO A 80 -2.74 4.78 3.14
CA PRO A 80 -3.55 4.93 4.35
C PRO A 80 -5.01 4.48 4.17
N LEU A 81 -5.60 4.73 3.00
CA LEU A 81 -6.97 4.32 2.72
C LEU A 81 -7.08 2.80 2.56
N ARG A 82 -6.09 2.16 1.93
CA ARG A 82 -6.07 0.70 1.75
C ARG A 82 -5.87 -0.04 3.07
N LEU A 83 -5.03 0.50 3.96
CA LEU A 83 -4.86 -0.03 5.33
C LEU A 83 -6.14 0.05 6.16
N ASN A 84 -6.93 1.12 6.04
CA ASN A 84 -8.21 1.19 6.75
C ASN A 84 -9.10 0.00 6.38
N TYR A 85 -9.11 -0.40 5.11
CA TYR A 85 -9.90 -1.56 4.68
C TYR A 85 -9.30 -2.87 5.20
N ILE A 86 -7.98 -3.08 5.09
CA ILE A 86 -7.32 -4.28 5.65
C ILE A 86 -7.65 -4.44 7.13
N HIS A 87 -7.53 -3.37 7.92
CA HIS A 87 -7.85 -3.44 9.35
C HIS A 87 -9.33 -3.69 9.61
N TRP A 88 -10.23 -3.11 8.82
CA TRP A 88 -11.65 -3.42 8.96
C TRP A 88 -11.95 -4.89 8.66
N VAL A 89 -11.28 -5.49 7.67
CA VAL A 89 -11.39 -6.93 7.37
C VAL A 89 -10.85 -7.77 8.53
N GLU A 90 -9.75 -7.38 9.18
CA GLU A 90 -9.25 -8.05 10.40
C GLU A 90 -10.32 -8.09 11.50
N ASP A 91 -11.08 -7.01 11.69
CA ASP A 91 -12.14 -6.97 12.69
C ASP A 91 -13.31 -7.87 12.32
N LEU A 92 -13.71 -7.88 11.04
CA LEU A 92 -14.83 -8.70 10.56
C LEU A 92 -14.59 -10.19 10.73
N ILE A 93 -13.37 -10.65 10.44
CA ILE A 93 -13.01 -12.07 10.53
C ILE A 93 -12.47 -12.46 11.93
N GLY A 94 -12.46 -11.50 12.86
CA GLY A 94 -12.02 -11.66 14.25
C GLY A 94 -10.49 -11.72 14.41
N HIS A 95 -10.01 -11.63 15.65
CA HIS A 95 -8.63 -12.02 15.99
C HIS A 95 -8.61 -13.52 16.31
N GLN A 96 -7.58 -14.23 15.87
CA GLN A 96 -7.34 -15.61 16.30
C GLN A 96 -6.48 -15.60 17.56
N ASP A 97 -6.89 -16.34 18.58
CA ASP A 97 -6.00 -16.69 19.69
C ASP A 97 -4.88 -17.60 19.16
N SER A 98 -3.68 -17.45 19.73
CA SER A 98 -2.42 -18.05 19.25
C SER A 98 -2.48 -19.55 19.02
N ASP A 99 -3.38 -20.26 19.68
CA ASP A 99 -3.41 -21.71 19.74
C ASP A 99 -4.22 -22.36 18.61
N THR A 100 -4.92 -21.56 17.78
CA THR A 100 -5.73 -22.05 16.63
C THR A 100 -5.49 -21.25 15.35
N SER A 101 -4.24 -20.84 15.11
CA SER A 101 -3.90 -20.07 13.93
C SER A 101 -4.16 -20.89 12.65
N SER A 102 -5.31 -20.63 12.02
CA SER A 102 -5.70 -21.26 10.76
C SER A 102 -5.45 -20.27 9.63
N LEU A 103 -4.82 -20.75 8.56
CA LEU A 103 -4.51 -19.95 7.39
C LEU A 103 -5.79 -19.33 6.81
N ARG A 104 -5.90 -18.01 6.91
CA ARG A 104 -7.00 -17.21 6.36
C ARG A 104 -6.80 -17.05 4.86
N ARG A 105 -7.88 -17.23 4.10
CA ARG A 105 -7.88 -17.17 2.65
C ARG A 105 -8.90 -16.11 2.21
N GLY A 106 -8.43 -15.12 1.46
CA GLY A 106 -9.25 -14.05 0.89
C GLY A 106 -9.28 -14.11 -0.63
N ILE A 107 -10.23 -13.38 -1.23
CA ILE A 107 -10.29 -13.15 -2.67
C ILE A 107 -10.28 -11.63 -2.87
N ASP A 108 -9.36 -11.13 -3.69
CA ASP A 108 -9.34 -9.74 -4.14
C ASP A 108 -9.86 -9.65 -5.58
N ILE A 109 -10.92 -8.88 -5.79
CA ILE A 109 -11.61 -8.78 -7.09
C ILE A 109 -11.24 -7.45 -7.75
N GLY A 110 -10.46 -7.53 -8.83
CA GLY A 110 -9.87 -6.34 -9.46
C GLY A 110 -8.69 -5.80 -8.65
N THR A 111 -7.66 -6.63 -8.48
CA THR A 111 -6.51 -6.31 -7.61
C THR A 111 -5.66 -5.14 -8.11
N GLY A 112 -5.80 -4.80 -9.40
CA GLY A 112 -5.07 -3.73 -10.08
C GLY A 112 -3.57 -3.96 -10.17
N ALA A 113 -2.87 -3.10 -10.91
CA ALA A 113 -1.42 -3.20 -11.13
C ALA A 113 -0.60 -3.32 -9.84
N SER A 114 -1.04 -2.67 -8.76
CA SER A 114 -0.33 -2.67 -7.48
C SER A 114 -0.43 -3.97 -6.69
N CYS A 115 -1.48 -4.77 -6.88
CA CYS A 115 -1.83 -5.89 -6.00
C CYS A 115 -1.82 -5.51 -4.49
N ILE A 116 -2.27 -4.29 -4.16
CA ILE A 116 -1.98 -3.70 -2.85
C ILE A 116 -2.68 -4.40 -1.68
N TYR A 117 -3.90 -4.91 -1.84
CA TYR A 117 -4.57 -5.62 -0.74
C TYR A 117 -3.94 -6.98 -0.45
N PRO A 118 -3.66 -7.84 -1.45
CA PRO A 118 -2.94 -9.08 -1.23
C PRO A 118 -1.56 -8.86 -0.61
N LEU A 119 -0.78 -7.89 -1.13
CA LEU A 119 0.54 -7.60 -0.59
C LEU A 119 0.48 -7.13 0.88
N LEU A 120 -0.42 -6.20 1.21
CA LEU A 120 -0.58 -5.73 2.59
C LEU A 120 -1.09 -6.84 3.51
N GLY A 121 -2.11 -7.60 3.10
CA GLY A 121 -2.70 -8.66 3.93
C GLY A 121 -1.74 -9.84 4.14
N ALA A 122 -0.98 -10.24 3.11
CA ALA A 122 0.04 -11.27 3.23
C ALA A 122 1.20 -10.81 4.14
N THR A 123 1.67 -9.57 3.97
CA THR A 123 2.79 -9.03 4.76
C THR A 123 2.44 -8.81 6.23
N LEU A 124 1.25 -8.26 6.50
CA LEU A 124 0.84 -7.94 7.88
C LEU A 124 0.32 -9.16 8.63
N ASN A 125 -0.43 -10.03 7.95
CA ASN A 125 -1.26 -11.02 8.60
C ASN A 125 -1.03 -12.46 8.10
N GLY A 126 -0.09 -12.67 7.15
CA GLY A 126 0.17 -14.00 6.58
C GLY A 126 -1.01 -14.59 5.81
N TRP A 127 -1.93 -13.75 5.32
CA TRP A 127 -3.11 -14.23 4.61
C TRP A 127 -2.76 -14.75 3.22
N TYR A 128 -3.46 -15.80 2.83
CA TYR A 128 -3.47 -16.26 1.45
C TYR A 128 -4.54 -15.50 0.65
N PHE A 129 -4.24 -15.18 -0.60
CA PHE A 129 -5.14 -14.49 -1.52
C PHE A 129 -5.23 -15.20 -2.86
N LEU A 130 -6.44 -15.24 -3.39
CA LEU A 130 -6.69 -15.34 -4.83
C LEU A 130 -6.92 -13.91 -5.35
N ALA A 131 -6.01 -13.39 -6.16
CA ALA A 131 -6.05 -12.02 -6.69
C ALA A 131 -6.46 -12.05 -8.16
N THR A 132 -7.67 -11.57 -8.45
CA THR A 132 -8.23 -11.61 -9.82
C THR A 132 -8.08 -10.27 -10.52
N GLU A 133 -7.84 -10.29 -11.82
CA GLU A 133 -7.73 -9.11 -12.66
C GLU A 133 -8.12 -9.43 -14.10
N VAL A 134 -8.72 -8.46 -14.79
CA VAL A 134 -9.21 -8.59 -16.19
C VAL A 134 -8.38 -7.77 -17.18
N ASP A 135 -7.69 -6.74 -16.70
CA ASP A 135 -6.81 -5.91 -17.53
C ASP A 135 -5.40 -6.51 -17.59
N ASP A 136 -4.91 -6.80 -18.80
CA ASP A 136 -3.60 -7.44 -19.00
C ASP A 136 -2.43 -6.64 -18.41
N MET A 137 -2.48 -5.31 -18.49
CA MET A 137 -1.45 -4.46 -17.90
C MET A 137 -1.46 -4.60 -16.38
N CYS A 138 -2.62 -4.45 -15.73
CA CYS A 138 -2.75 -4.66 -14.30
C CYS A 138 -2.32 -6.08 -13.87
N PHE A 139 -2.73 -7.12 -14.61
CA PHE A 139 -2.35 -8.51 -14.32
C PHE A 139 -0.83 -8.70 -14.33
N ASN A 140 -0.16 -8.22 -15.38
CA ASN A 140 1.29 -8.37 -15.52
C ASN A 140 2.06 -7.65 -14.42
N TYR A 141 1.64 -6.42 -14.07
CA TYR A 141 2.26 -5.67 -12.96
C TYR A 141 1.96 -6.31 -11.60
N ALA A 142 0.73 -6.77 -11.36
CA ALA A 142 0.36 -7.45 -10.13
C ALA A 142 1.23 -8.70 -9.91
N LYS A 143 1.35 -9.53 -10.95
CA LYS A 143 2.20 -10.73 -10.92
C LYS A 143 3.67 -10.40 -10.62
N LYS A 144 4.26 -9.43 -11.35
CA LYS A 144 5.63 -8.95 -11.11
C LYS A 144 5.81 -8.46 -9.66
N ASN A 145 4.83 -7.70 -9.15
CA ASN A 145 4.85 -7.17 -7.79
C ASN A 145 4.79 -8.28 -6.73
N VAL A 146 4.01 -9.34 -6.95
CA VAL A 146 3.99 -10.51 -6.06
C VAL A 146 5.33 -11.25 -6.08
N GLU A 147 5.87 -11.51 -7.27
CA GLU A 147 7.11 -12.26 -7.46
C GLU A 147 8.32 -11.53 -6.84
N GLN A 148 8.48 -10.23 -7.09
CA GLN A 148 9.64 -9.48 -6.57
C GLN A 148 9.64 -9.30 -5.04
N ASN A 149 8.49 -9.47 -4.39
CA ASN A 149 8.37 -9.50 -2.93
C ASN A 149 8.40 -10.92 -2.36
N ASN A 150 8.60 -11.95 -3.18
CA ASN A 150 8.64 -13.35 -2.78
C ASN A 150 7.36 -13.84 -2.07
N LEU A 151 6.20 -13.37 -2.51
CA LEU A 151 4.89 -13.67 -1.90
C LEU A 151 4.02 -14.64 -2.72
N SER A 152 4.58 -15.28 -3.75
CA SER A 152 3.86 -16.18 -4.66
C SER A 152 3.26 -17.42 -3.98
N ASP A 153 3.72 -17.80 -2.79
CA ASP A 153 3.13 -18.89 -2.00
C ASP A 153 1.82 -18.47 -1.31
N LEU A 154 1.68 -17.18 -1.02
CA LEU A 154 0.50 -16.61 -0.38
C LEU A 154 -0.45 -15.96 -1.39
N ILE A 155 0.01 -15.54 -2.56
CA ILE A 155 -0.82 -14.80 -3.52
C ILE A 155 -0.81 -15.53 -4.86
N LYS A 156 -2.01 -15.93 -5.32
CA LYS A 156 -2.25 -16.58 -6.63
C LYS A 156 -3.04 -15.69 -7.57
#